data_AF-A0A5R9FY91-F1
#
_entry.id   AF-A0A5R9FY91-F1
#
_cell.length_a   1.000
_cell.length_b   1.000
_cell.length_c   1.000
_cell.angle_alpha   90.00
_cell.angle_beta   90.00
_cell.angle_gamma   90.00
#
_symmetry.space_group_name_H-M   'P 1'
#
loop_
_entity.id
_entity.type
_entity.pdbx_description
1 polymer ?
#
loop_
_entity_poly.entity_id
_entity_poly.type
_entity_poly.pdbx_seq_one_letter_code
_entity_poly.pdbx_strand_id
1 'polypeptide(L)'
;MLIKPDPATPEGEAVIDLAEMMDELQEDTGEWPGADTVDILGGWLGRFTFAVSESFASQVTGRAWVLRQWDRDSDEVTLWSDEASALAALAQHVRSSWDNVVGSDGVPYCPPADDRTAVDLYYGPKVYRGDEGYTLYAADISRCVRTPRSLSLSDAEDCAEANSTAVFHPMEGPDDEGLPCIEIAGILVFAYLDADRGAVRVSVHLDTTDEQLIRADSTVPMQVEIETATVFDNLTPPPAPAEPTGWKARIWRLARRTALSHGRERRQGG
;
A
#
# COMPACT_ATOMS: atom_id res chain seq x y z
N MET A 1 12.69 13.47 -27.31
CA MET A 1 11.47 12.78 -27.80
C MET A 1 10.31 13.65 -27.38
N LEU A 2 9.60 14.29 -28.31
CA LEU A 2 8.46 15.15 -27.99
C LEU A 2 7.22 14.23 -27.87
N ILE A 3 6.72 14.05 -26.65
CA ILE A 3 5.43 13.39 -26.43
C ILE A 3 4.38 14.36 -26.97
N LYS A 4 3.63 13.96 -28.01
CA LYS A 4 2.47 14.70 -28.49
C LYS A 4 1.24 14.09 -27.83
N PRO A 5 0.59 14.79 -26.88
CA PRO A 5 -0.66 14.32 -26.30
C PRO A 5 -1.73 14.18 -27.39
N ASP A 6 -2.54 13.11 -27.31
CA ASP A 6 -3.66 12.87 -28.24
C ASP A 6 -4.91 13.63 -27.77
N PRO A 7 -5.36 14.68 -28.47
CA PRO A 7 -6.52 15.47 -28.07
C PRO A 7 -7.84 14.69 -28.09
N ALA A 8 -7.88 13.49 -28.69
CA ALA A 8 -9.07 12.65 -28.69
C ALA A 8 -9.22 11.81 -27.41
N THR A 9 -8.21 11.83 -26.52
CA THR A 9 -8.24 11.12 -25.23
C THR A 9 -8.46 12.10 -24.08
N PRO A 10 -9.21 11.73 -23.02
CA PRO A 10 -9.37 12.57 -21.83
C PRO A 10 -8.03 12.97 -21.20
N GLU A 11 -7.06 12.07 -21.22
CA GLU A 11 -5.71 12.30 -20.70
C GLU A 11 -4.93 13.29 -21.57
N GLY A 12 -5.03 13.18 -22.90
CA GLY A 12 -4.37 14.11 -23.81
C GLY A 12 -5.02 15.49 -23.82
N GLU A 13 -6.34 15.59 -23.68
CA GLU A 13 -7.06 16.86 -23.48
C GLU A 13 -6.60 17.55 -22.18
N ALA A 14 -6.48 16.80 -21.08
CA ALA A 14 -5.98 17.33 -19.81
C ALA A 14 -4.54 17.87 -19.92
N VAL A 15 -3.63 17.11 -20.54
CA VAL A 15 -2.23 17.53 -20.72
C VAL A 15 -2.13 18.79 -21.59
N ILE A 16 -2.99 18.93 -22.60
CA ILE A 16 -3.05 20.13 -23.45
C ILE A 16 -3.59 21.32 -22.67
N ASP A 17 -4.70 21.17 -21.93
CA ASP A 17 -5.27 22.24 -21.08
C ASP A 17 -4.28 22.71 -20.00
N LEU A 18 -3.49 21.80 -19.41
CA LEU A 18 -2.43 22.15 -18.47
C LEU A 18 -1.32 22.96 -19.13
N ALA A 19 -0.89 22.56 -20.33
CA ALA A 19 0.17 23.27 -21.05
C ALA A 19 -0.27 24.69 -21.42
N GLU A 20 -1.50 24.86 -21.93
CA GLU A 20 -2.08 26.17 -22.24
C GLU A 20 -2.20 27.04 -20.98
N MET A 21 -2.67 26.48 -19.86
CA MET A 21 -2.76 27.18 -18.58
C MET A 21 -1.39 27.64 -18.05
N MET A 22 -0.36 26.81 -18.17
CA MET A 22 0.99 27.16 -17.73
C MET A 22 1.63 28.25 -18.62
N ASP A 23 1.37 28.21 -19.93
CA ASP A 23 1.81 29.24 -20.87
C ASP A 23 1.12 30.59 -20.59
N GLU A 24 -0.20 30.60 -20.36
CA GLU A 24 -0.95 31.80 -19.97
C GLU A 24 -0.43 32.43 -18.66
N LEU A 25 -0.15 31.59 -17.65
CA LEU A 25 0.41 32.07 -16.38
C LEU A 25 1.80 32.68 -16.53
N GLN A 26 2.64 32.10 -17.39
CA GLN A 26 3.98 32.61 -17.68
C GLN A 26 3.93 33.95 -18.42
N GLU A 27 2.97 34.12 -19.35
CA GLU A 27 2.78 35.37 -20.09
C GLU A 27 2.26 36.51 -19.20
N ASP A 28 1.38 36.23 -18.25
CA ASP A 28 0.74 37.24 -17.39
C ASP A 28 1.65 37.76 -16.26
N THR A 29 2.54 36.93 -15.71
CA THR A 29 3.32 37.27 -14.51
C THR A 29 4.79 37.59 -14.78
N GLY A 30 5.37 37.13 -15.89
CA GLY A 30 6.78 37.37 -16.25
C GLY A 30 7.82 36.74 -15.32
N GLU A 31 7.40 36.10 -14.22
CA GLU A 31 8.19 35.31 -13.29
C GLU A 31 7.52 33.94 -13.08
N TRP A 32 8.30 32.90 -12.79
CA TRP A 32 7.76 31.57 -12.47
C TRP A 32 6.89 31.64 -11.21
N PRO A 33 5.73 30.98 -11.17
CA PRO A 33 4.68 31.36 -10.24
C PRO A 33 4.90 30.76 -8.83
N GLY A 34 4.50 31.54 -7.81
CA GLY A 34 4.60 31.24 -6.38
C GLY A 34 3.34 30.57 -5.81
N ALA A 35 2.94 30.90 -4.57
CA ALA A 35 1.83 30.23 -3.86
C ALA A 35 0.50 30.16 -4.66
N ASP A 36 0.24 31.11 -5.55
CA ASP A 36 -0.96 31.17 -6.40
C ASP A 36 -1.06 30.00 -7.40
N THR A 37 0.08 29.37 -7.75
CA THR A 37 0.10 28.18 -8.62
C THR A 37 -0.60 26.99 -8.01
N VAL A 38 -0.53 26.85 -6.68
CA VAL A 38 -1.10 25.69 -5.97
C VAL A 38 -2.63 25.74 -6.02
N ASP A 39 -3.22 26.93 -5.88
CA ASP A 39 -4.67 27.11 -5.97
C ASP A 39 -5.19 26.91 -7.41
N ILE A 40 -4.43 27.38 -8.39
CA ILE A 40 -4.77 27.22 -9.81
C ILE A 40 -4.65 25.77 -10.25
N LEU A 41 -3.56 25.09 -9.87
CA LEU A 41 -3.40 23.65 -10.10
C LEU A 41 -4.45 22.83 -9.33
N GLY A 42 -4.84 23.25 -8.13
CA GLY A 42 -5.93 22.63 -7.37
C GLY A 42 -7.27 22.73 -8.10
N GLY A 43 -7.58 23.90 -8.67
CA GLY A 43 -8.76 24.10 -9.53
C GLY A 43 -8.70 23.28 -10.82
N TRP A 44 -7.52 23.18 -11.44
CA TRP A 44 -7.29 22.34 -12.63
C TRP A 44 -7.47 20.85 -12.31
N LEU A 45 -6.87 20.35 -11.24
CA LEU A 45 -7.01 18.95 -10.78
C LEU A 45 -8.47 18.60 -10.46
N GLY A 46 -9.27 19.56 -9.98
CA GLY A 46 -10.70 19.35 -9.73
C GLY A 46 -11.56 19.23 -10.99
N ARG A 47 -11.10 19.74 -12.15
CA ARG A 47 -11.82 19.67 -13.42
C ARG A 47 -11.65 18.33 -14.13
N PHE A 48 -10.50 17.66 -13.92
CA PHE A 48 -10.19 16.41 -14.57
C PHE A 48 -10.25 15.25 -13.57
N THR A 49 -11.08 14.26 -13.88
CA THR A 49 -11.11 13.02 -13.11
C THR A 49 -10.06 12.08 -13.66
N PHE A 50 -8.84 12.12 -13.12
CA PHE A 50 -7.79 11.12 -13.38
C PHE A 50 -8.07 9.77 -12.70
N ALA A 51 -9.26 9.60 -12.12
CA ALA A 51 -9.67 8.30 -11.64
C ALA A 51 -9.73 7.37 -12.85
N VAL A 52 -8.69 6.55 -12.98
CA VAL A 52 -8.69 5.37 -13.82
C VAL A 52 -10.02 4.69 -13.56
N SER A 53 -10.90 4.68 -14.57
CA SER A 53 -12.17 3.94 -14.54
C SER A 53 -11.90 2.45 -14.68
N GLU A 54 -10.93 1.96 -13.92
CA GLU A 54 -10.76 0.55 -13.64
C GLU A 54 -11.59 0.29 -12.39
N SER A 55 -12.56 -0.61 -12.49
CA SER A 55 -13.28 -1.11 -11.34
C SER A 55 -12.32 -1.91 -10.47
N PHE A 56 -11.51 -1.24 -9.67
CA PHE A 56 -10.67 -1.89 -8.69
C PHE A 56 -11.57 -2.57 -7.66
N ALA A 57 -11.48 -3.89 -7.56
CA ALA A 57 -12.07 -4.57 -6.44
C ALA A 57 -11.17 -4.28 -5.22
N SER A 58 -11.64 -3.39 -4.34
CA SER A 58 -11.00 -3.13 -3.06
C SER A 58 -11.07 -4.41 -2.22
N GLN A 59 -9.93 -5.09 -2.05
CA GLN A 59 -9.83 -6.22 -1.13
C GLN A 59 -9.14 -5.76 0.14
N VAL A 60 -9.83 -5.84 1.28
CA VAL A 60 -9.23 -5.58 2.59
C VAL A 60 -8.21 -6.67 2.87
N THR A 61 -6.93 -6.32 2.88
CA THR A 61 -5.79 -7.22 3.12
C THR A 61 -5.34 -7.21 4.57
N GLY A 62 -5.73 -6.21 5.33
CA GLY A 62 -5.39 -6.09 6.74
C GLY A 62 -6.08 -4.92 7.40
N ARG A 63 -5.78 -4.73 8.67
CA ARG A 63 -6.22 -3.58 9.46
C ARG A 63 -5.00 -2.96 10.12
N ALA A 64 -4.87 -1.65 10.00
CA ALA A 64 -3.87 -0.87 10.72
C ALA A 64 -4.55 0.19 11.58
N TRP A 65 -3.84 0.63 12.60
CA TRP A 65 -4.21 1.77 13.42
C TRP A 65 -3.48 2.99 12.91
N VAL A 66 -4.25 3.99 12.51
CA VAL A 66 -3.74 5.27 12.01
C VAL A 66 -3.74 6.23 13.18
N LEU A 67 -2.55 6.71 13.54
CA LEU A 67 -2.35 7.79 14.50
C LEU A 67 -1.92 9.03 13.73
N ARG A 68 -2.79 10.05 13.72
CA ARG A 68 -2.43 11.39 13.25
C ARG A 68 -2.24 12.30 14.44
N GLN A 69 -1.10 12.98 14.52
CA GLN A 69 -0.78 13.99 15.52
C GLN A 69 -0.48 15.30 14.79
N TRP A 70 -1.08 16.39 15.23
CA TRP A 70 -0.79 17.71 14.68
C TRP A 70 -0.46 18.67 15.81
N ASP A 71 0.46 19.58 15.53
CA ASP A 71 0.73 20.78 16.29
C ASP A 71 0.81 22.01 15.35
N ARG A 72 1.31 23.14 15.83
CA ARG A 72 1.44 24.37 15.02
C ARG A 72 2.50 24.25 13.90
N ASP A 73 3.47 23.37 14.09
CA ASP A 73 4.69 23.26 13.28
C ASP A 73 4.77 21.93 12.52
N SER A 74 3.91 20.94 12.84
CA SER A 74 3.94 19.58 12.28
C SER A 74 2.54 18.95 12.16
N ASP A 75 2.37 18.08 11.15
CA ASP A 75 1.20 17.20 10.98
C ASP A 75 1.72 15.81 10.55
N GLU A 76 1.83 14.91 11.51
CA GLU A 76 2.45 13.60 11.33
C GLU A 76 1.39 12.49 11.34
N VAL A 77 1.50 11.56 10.38
CA VAL A 77 0.65 10.37 10.28
C VAL A 77 1.52 9.13 10.39
N THR A 78 1.25 8.29 11.39
CA THR A 78 1.97 7.03 11.62
C THR A 78 1.01 5.83 11.59
N LEU A 79 1.53 4.67 11.14
CA LEU A 79 0.78 3.43 11.01
C LEU A 79 1.28 2.38 12.00
N TRP A 80 0.33 1.70 12.65
CA TRP A 80 0.61 0.72 13.70
C TRP A 80 -0.16 -0.57 13.47
N SER A 81 0.42 -1.70 13.90
CA SER A 81 -0.21 -3.02 13.85
C SER A 81 -1.42 -3.16 14.78
N ASP A 82 -1.45 -2.39 15.87
CA ASP A 82 -2.46 -2.51 16.93
C ASP A 82 -2.66 -1.18 17.68
N GLU A 83 -3.82 -1.03 18.33
CA GLU A 83 -4.20 0.19 19.07
C GLU A 83 -3.26 0.47 20.24
N ALA A 84 -2.80 -0.58 20.93
CA ALA A 84 -2.00 -0.43 22.14
C ALA A 84 -0.61 0.13 21.81
N SER A 85 0.01 -0.32 20.72
CA SER A 85 1.28 0.22 20.24
C SER A 85 1.15 1.69 19.81
N ALA A 86 0.09 2.03 19.08
CA ALA A 86 -0.19 3.42 18.69
C ALA A 86 -0.41 4.32 19.92
N LEU A 87 -1.19 3.84 20.90
CA LEU A 87 -1.48 4.57 22.13
C LEU A 87 -0.23 4.71 23.01
N ALA A 88 0.62 3.69 23.09
CA ALA A 88 1.86 3.74 23.85
C ALA A 88 2.85 4.77 23.26
N ALA A 89 2.95 4.84 21.94
CA ALA A 89 3.75 5.85 21.25
C ALA A 89 3.22 7.27 21.52
N LEU A 90 1.91 7.46 21.41
CA LEU A 90 1.27 8.74 21.77
C LEU A 90 1.51 9.10 23.24
N ALA A 91 1.38 8.14 24.16
CA ALA A 91 1.61 8.36 25.58
C ALA A 91 3.09 8.69 25.86
N GLN A 92 4.03 8.11 25.13
CA GLN A 92 5.44 8.47 25.23
C GLN A 92 5.67 9.94 24.84
N HIS A 93 5.08 10.39 23.73
CA HIS A 93 5.13 11.79 23.32
C HIS A 93 4.52 12.72 24.39
N VAL A 94 3.34 12.38 24.89
CA VAL A 94 2.66 13.11 25.97
C VAL A 94 3.53 13.22 27.22
N ARG A 95 4.21 12.14 27.61
CA ARG A 95 5.09 12.13 28.78
C ARG A 95 6.33 12.98 28.58
N SER A 96 6.92 13.01 27.38
CA SER A 96 8.02 13.93 27.09
C SER A 96 7.59 15.40 27.12
N SER A 97 6.32 15.66 26.85
CA SER A 97 5.73 17.00 26.82
C SER A 97 4.97 17.36 28.10
N TRP A 98 5.06 16.56 29.17
CA TRP A 98 4.21 16.70 30.37
C TRP A 98 4.34 18.04 31.09
N ASP A 99 5.52 18.66 31.02
CA ASP A 99 5.78 19.99 31.57
C ASP A 99 4.83 21.07 30.98
N ASN A 100 4.23 20.82 29.82
CA ASN A 100 3.26 21.73 29.18
C ASN A 100 1.88 21.73 29.86
N VAL A 101 1.57 20.73 30.70
CA VAL A 101 0.26 20.59 31.36
C VAL A 101 0.36 20.57 32.88
N VAL A 102 1.55 20.36 33.43
CA VAL A 102 1.78 20.30 34.87
C VAL A 102 1.34 21.59 35.57
N GLY A 103 0.62 21.46 36.69
CA GLY A 103 0.04 22.60 37.42
C GLY A 103 -1.34 23.05 36.93
N SER A 104 -1.87 22.43 35.87
CA SER A 104 -3.29 22.58 35.49
C SER A 104 -4.21 21.84 36.46
N ASP A 105 -5.44 22.32 36.62
CA ASP A 105 -6.40 21.73 37.56
C ASP A 105 -6.70 20.27 37.21
N GLY A 106 -6.56 19.37 38.18
CA GLY A 106 -6.71 17.92 38.00
C GLY A 106 -5.54 17.19 37.34
N VAL A 107 -4.44 17.86 36.97
CA VAL A 107 -3.26 17.23 36.36
C VAL A 107 -2.15 16.98 37.40
N PRO A 108 -1.67 15.74 37.58
CA PRO A 108 -0.62 15.42 38.55
C PRO A 108 0.76 15.98 38.15
N TYR A 109 1.62 16.18 39.15
CA TYR A 109 3.00 16.66 38.94
C TYR A 109 3.87 15.71 38.10
N CYS A 110 3.60 14.40 38.17
CA CYS A 110 4.27 13.40 37.35
C CYS A 110 3.24 12.73 36.43
N PRO A 111 3.62 12.40 35.19
CA PRO A 111 2.71 11.74 34.28
C PRO A 111 2.30 10.35 34.79
N PRO A 112 1.03 9.94 34.61
CA PRO A 112 0.61 8.58 34.89
C PRO A 112 1.36 7.52 34.06
N ALA A 113 1.56 6.36 34.65
CA ALA A 113 2.11 5.18 33.96
C ALA A 113 1.11 4.51 33.01
N ASP A 114 -0.19 4.74 33.22
CA ASP A 114 -1.23 4.28 32.31
C ASP A 114 -1.31 5.19 31.08
N ASP A 115 -1.18 4.60 29.89
CA ASP A 115 -1.10 5.34 28.63
C ASP A 115 -2.36 6.14 28.34
N ARG A 116 -3.53 5.52 28.53
CA ARG A 116 -4.82 6.17 28.27
C ARG A 116 -5.05 7.35 29.21
N THR A 117 -4.76 7.16 30.50
CA THR A 117 -4.89 8.21 31.51
C THR A 117 -3.94 9.38 31.24
N ALA A 118 -2.70 9.11 30.81
CA ALA A 118 -1.75 10.16 30.47
C ALA A 118 -2.24 10.99 29.27
N VAL A 119 -2.70 10.32 28.20
CA VAL A 119 -3.24 10.97 27.00
C VAL A 119 -4.50 11.78 27.33
N ASP A 120 -5.43 11.21 28.09
CA ASP A 120 -6.69 11.88 28.46
C ASP A 120 -6.46 13.13 29.31
N LEU A 121 -5.45 13.11 30.20
CA LEU A 121 -5.10 14.28 31.02
C LEU A 121 -4.34 15.34 30.23
N TYR A 122 -3.49 14.94 29.29
CA TYR A 122 -2.71 15.87 28.47
C TYR A 122 -3.58 16.61 27.45
N TYR A 123 -4.45 15.87 26.74
CA TYR A 123 -5.34 16.45 25.75
C TYR A 123 -6.64 17.00 26.35
N GLY A 124 -7.10 16.45 27.48
CA GLY A 124 -8.08 17.04 28.39
C GLY A 124 -9.46 17.42 27.81
N PRO A 125 -10.47 17.69 28.67
CA PRO A 125 -11.75 18.17 28.19
C PRO A 125 -11.68 19.66 27.84
N LYS A 126 -11.45 19.95 26.55
CA LYS A 126 -11.85 21.18 25.83
C LYS A 126 -11.58 22.51 26.55
N VAL A 127 -10.31 22.84 26.78
CA VAL A 127 -9.86 24.23 26.65
C VAL A 127 -8.95 24.26 25.43
N TYR A 128 -9.56 24.51 24.27
CA TYR A 128 -8.96 24.78 22.95
C TYR A 128 -7.41 24.85 22.94
N ARG A 129 -6.74 23.70 22.89
CA ARG A 129 -5.49 23.61 22.13
C ARG A 129 -5.92 23.51 20.66
N GLY A 130 -6.34 24.64 20.09
CA GLY A 130 -6.78 24.69 18.69
C GLY A 130 -5.66 24.27 17.73
N ASP A 131 -4.42 24.40 18.21
CA ASP A 131 -3.22 24.23 17.44
C ASP A 131 -2.56 22.86 17.66
N GLU A 132 -3.06 22.00 18.57
CA GLU A 132 -2.45 20.68 18.85
C GLU A 132 -3.53 19.62 19.14
N GLY A 133 -3.41 18.43 18.54
CA GLY A 133 -4.35 17.34 18.77
C GLY A 133 -3.94 16.02 18.13
N TYR A 134 -4.81 15.01 18.31
CA TYR A 134 -4.60 13.71 17.70
C TYR A 134 -5.92 13.07 17.24
N THR A 135 -5.82 12.18 16.26
CA THR A 135 -6.86 11.20 15.93
C THR A 135 -6.24 9.81 15.91
N LEU A 136 -6.92 8.85 16.53
CA LEU A 136 -6.54 7.44 16.52
C LEU A 136 -7.74 6.61 16.10
N TYR A 137 -7.63 5.90 14.98
CA TYR A 137 -8.72 5.06 14.47
C TYR A 137 -8.17 3.87 13.69
N ALA A 138 -8.96 2.79 13.67
CA ALA A 138 -8.70 1.66 12.81
C ALA A 138 -9.06 2.01 11.37
N ALA A 139 -8.13 1.78 10.45
CA ALA A 139 -8.37 1.84 9.01
C ALA A 139 -8.17 0.44 8.42
N ASP A 140 -9.10 0.04 7.57
CA ASP A 140 -8.92 -1.16 6.78
C ASP A 140 -7.92 -0.83 5.65
N ILE A 141 -6.84 -1.60 5.57
CA ILE A 141 -5.89 -1.50 4.47
C ILE A 141 -6.50 -2.32 3.33
N SER A 142 -6.88 -1.62 2.28
CA SER A 142 -7.33 -2.26 1.05
C SER A 142 -6.19 -2.28 0.04
N ARG A 143 -6.01 -3.42 -0.63
CA ARG A 143 -5.35 -3.44 -1.93
C ARG A 143 -6.39 -3.14 -3.00
N CYS A 144 -6.07 -2.25 -3.93
CA CYS A 144 -6.78 -2.16 -5.20
C CYS A 144 -6.32 -3.32 -6.07
N VAL A 145 -7.07 -4.42 -6.08
CA VAL A 145 -6.81 -5.49 -7.05
C VAL A 145 -7.42 -5.02 -8.36
N ARG A 146 -6.58 -4.83 -9.39
CA ARG A 146 -7.08 -4.76 -10.77
C ARG A 146 -7.99 -5.97 -10.96
N THR A 147 -9.21 -5.77 -11.45
CA THR A 147 -10.09 -6.90 -11.80
C THR A 147 -9.27 -7.93 -12.56
N PRO A 148 -9.21 -9.19 -12.10
CA PRO A 148 -8.39 -10.22 -12.72
C PRO A 148 -8.64 -10.22 -14.22
N ARG A 149 -7.64 -9.79 -15.01
CA ARG A 149 -7.72 -10.00 -16.45
C ARG A 149 -7.53 -11.50 -16.59
N SER A 150 -8.41 -12.17 -17.32
CA SER A 150 -8.25 -13.59 -17.62
C SER A 150 -7.02 -13.77 -18.52
N LEU A 151 -5.81 -13.65 -17.95
CA LEU A 151 -4.57 -13.69 -18.69
C LEU A 151 -4.27 -15.15 -19.05
N SER A 152 -4.36 -15.46 -20.33
CA SER A 152 -3.93 -16.76 -20.83
C SER A 152 -2.46 -16.69 -21.24
N LEU A 153 -1.58 -17.40 -20.51
CA LEU A 153 -0.18 -17.57 -20.94
C LEU A 153 -0.03 -18.38 -22.25
N SER A 154 -1.13 -18.97 -22.74
CA SER A 154 -1.16 -19.65 -24.05
C SER A 154 -1.64 -18.74 -25.18
N ASP A 155 -2.11 -17.54 -24.87
CA ASP A 155 -2.50 -16.53 -25.85
C ASP A 155 -1.37 -15.50 -26.01
N ALA A 156 -0.86 -15.39 -27.24
CA ALA A 156 0.23 -14.48 -27.56
C ALA A 156 -0.21 -13.01 -27.50
N GLU A 157 -1.49 -12.70 -27.75
CA GLU A 157 -2.00 -11.32 -27.71
C GLU A 157 -2.14 -10.85 -26.25
N ASP A 158 -2.71 -11.68 -25.37
CA ASP A 158 -2.74 -11.43 -23.93
C ASP A 158 -1.34 -11.22 -23.36
N CYS A 159 -0.37 -12.07 -23.76
CA CYS A 159 1.02 -11.93 -23.33
C CYS A 159 1.65 -10.63 -23.84
N ALA A 160 1.40 -10.25 -25.09
CA ALA A 160 1.92 -9.02 -25.67
C ALA A 160 1.34 -7.77 -24.98
N GLU A 161 0.05 -7.78 -24.65
CA GLU A 161 -0.60 -6.70 -23.90
C GLU A 161 -0.08 -6.61 -22.46
N ALA A 162 0.08 -7.75 -21.77
CA ALA A 162 0.68 -7.76 -20.43
C ALA A 162 2.12 -7.23 -20.45
N ASN A 163 2.92 -7.60 -21.46
CA ASN A 163 4.29 -7.11 -21.61
C ASN A 163 4.34 -5.61 -21.95
N SER A 164 3.40 -5.11 -22.77
CA SER A 164 3.39 -3.69 -23.15
C SER A 164 2.97 -2.75 -22.02
N THR A 165 2.34 -3.31 -20.98
CA THR A 165 1.90 -2.59 -19.77
C THR A 165 2.83 -2.77 -18.59
N ALA A 166 4.00 -3.40 -18.79
CA ALA A 166 5.00 -3.60 -17.76
C ALA A 166 5.47 -2.28 -17.15
N VAL A 167 5.62 -2.25 -15.83
CA VAL A 167 6.09 -1.08 -15.08
C VAL A 167 7.45 -1.39 -14.47
N PHE A 168 8.39 -0.46 -14.61
CA PHE A 168 9.67 -0.52 -13.90
C PHE A 168 9.61 0.41 -12.70
N HIS A 169 9.84 -0.17 -11.52
CA HIS A 169 9.95 0.53 -10.25
C HIS A 169 11.44 0.66 -9.91
N PRO A 170 12.07 1.81 -10.21
CA PRO A 170 13.47 2.03 -9.87
C PRO A 170 13.64 2.16 -8.35
N MET A 171 14.84 1.86 -7.87
CA MET A 171 15.26 2.25 -6.52
C MET A 171 15.54 3.75 -6.51
N GLU A 172 14.95 4.49 -5.56
CA GLU A 172 15.06 5.95 -5.53
C GLU A 172 16.43 6.43 -5.03
N GLY A 173 17.10 5.63 -4.21
CA GLY A 173 18.42 5.91 -3.68
C GLY A 173 19.01 4.74 -2.90
N PRO A 174 20.29 4.81 -2.51
CA PRO A 174 20.95 3.74 -1.76
C PRO A 174 20.37 3.51 -0.36
N ASP A 175 19.63 4.49 0.17
CA ASP A 175 19.00 4.46 1.48
C ASP A 175 17.51 4.03 1.41
N ASP A 176 17.01 3.74 0.20
CA ASP A 176 15.67 3.20 -0.01
C ASP A 176 15.61 1.75 0.49
N GLU A 177 14.61 1.43 1.30
CA GLU A 177 14.36 0.06 1.76
C GLU A 177 13.83 -0.83 0.62
N GLY A 178 13.32 -0.22 -0.46
CA GLY A 178 12.83 -0.87 -1.66
C GLY A 178 13.94 -1.34 -2.60
N LEU A 179 13.75 -2.54 -3.19
CA LEU A 179 14.61 -3.05 -4.25
C LEU A 179 14.01 -2.71 -5.62
N PRO A 180 14.84 -2.46 -6.65
CA PRO A 180 14.31 -2.20 -7.99
C PRO A 180 13.58 -3.44 -8.51
N CYS A 181 12.44 -3.24 -9.16
CA CYS A 181 11.69 -4.35 -9.75
C CYS A 181 10.98 -3.98 -11.04
N ILE A 182 10.68 -5.03 -11.80
CA ILE A 182 9.77 -4.96 -12.95
C ILE A 182 8.47 -5.66 -12.54
N GLU A 183 7.35 -5.00 -12.78
CA GLU A 183 6.02 -5.55 -12.60
C GLU A 183 5.41 -5.90 -13.96
N ILE A 184 5.02 -7.16 -14.16
CA ILE A 184 4.33 -7.64 -15.37
C ILE A 184 3.13 -8.46 -14.94
N ALA A 185 1.92 -8.05 -15.34
CA ALA A 185 0.66 -8.71 -14.92
C ALA A 185 0.56 -8.92 -13.38
N GLY A 186 1.08 -7.97 -12.59
CA GLY A 186 1.12 -8.05 -11.13
C GLY A 186 2.20 -9.00 -10.58
N ILE A 187 3.06 -9.57 -11.42
CA ILE A 187 4.23 -10.35 -10.98
C ILE A 187 5.37 -9.35 -10.77
N LEU A 188 5.84 -9.23 -9.52
CA LEU A 188 6.97 -8.37 -9.16
C LEU A 188 8.26 -9.17 -9.22
N VAL A 189 9.13 -8.85 -10.16
CA VAL A 189 10.45 -9.48 -10.34
C VAL A 189 11.54 -8.50 -9.93
N PHE A 190 12.21 -8.82 -8.83
CA PHE A 190 13.36 -8.08 -8.32
C PHE A 190 14.64 -8.73 -8.83
N ALA A 191 15.49 -7.97 -9.50
CA ALA A 191 16.81 -8.42 -9.95
C ALA A 191 17.87 -7.42 -9.47
N TYR A 192 18.73 -7.85 -8.54
CA TYR A 192 19.67 -6.97 -7.84
C TYR A 192 20.97 -7.69 -7.49
N LEU A 193 22.00 -6.91 -7.15
CA LEU A 193 23.28 -7.43 -6.67
C LEU A 193 23.18 -7.72 -5.18
N ASP A 194 23.35 -8.98 -4.79
CA ASP A 194 23.39 -9.43 -3.40
C ASP A 194 24.87 -9.50 -2.97
N ALA A 195 25.29 -8.53 -2.15
CA ALA A 195 26.67 -8.42 -1.69
C ALA A 195 27.07 -9.57 -0.74
N ASP A 196 26.13 -10.08 0.06
CA ASP A 196 26.38 -11.17 1.00
C ASP A 196 26.67 -12.48 0.25
N ARG A 197 26.03 -12.67 -0.91
CA ARG A 197 26.24 -13.84 -1.77
C ARG A 197 27.24 -13.62 -2.89
N GLY A 198 27.62 -12.38 -3.17
CA GLY A 198 28.47 -12.02 -4.29
C GLY A 198 27.86 -12.40 -5.65
N ALA A 199 26.54 -12.29 -5.80
CA ALA A 199 25.81 -12.78 -6.96
C ALA A 199 24.64 -11.87 -7.35
N VAL A 200 24.20 -11.96 -8.60
CA VAL A 200 22.88 -11.43 -9.00
C VAL A 200 21.81 -12.32 -8.39
N ARG A 201 20.90 -11.72 -7.63
CA ARG A 201 19.75 -12.39 -7.05
C ARG A 201 18.49 -11.97 -7.78
N VAL A 202 17.70 -12.97 -8.17
CA VAL A 202 16.35 -12.78 -8.69
C VAL A 202 15.37 -13.29 -7.64
N SER A 203 14.44 -12.44 -7.21
CA SER A 203 13.32 -12.82 -6.35
C SER A 203 12.00 -12.41 -6.99
N VAL A 204 11.01 -13.29 -6.91
CA VAL A 204 9.68 -13.07 -7.47
C VAL A 204 8.69 -12.97 -6.31
N HIS A 205 7.97 -11.86 -6.22
CA HIS A 205 6.94 -11.63 -5.23
C HIS A 205 5.57 -11.63 -5.92
N LEU A 206 4.60 -12.29 -5.28
CA LEU A 206 3.29 -12.57 -5.86
C LEU A 206 2.15 -11.77 -5.20
N ASP A 207 2.49 -10.74 -4.45
CA ASP A 207 1.55 -9.99 -3.61
C ASP A 207 0.45 -9.30 -4.43
N THR A 208 0.77 -8.91 -5.66
CA THR A 208 -0.11 -8.24 -6.63
C THR A 208 -0.47 -9.12 -7.83
N THR A 209 -0.01 -10.37 -7.87
CA THR A 209 -0.18 -11.26 -9.04
C THR A 209 -1.61 -11.74 -9.20
N ASP A 210 -2.06 -11.84 -10.45
CA ASP A 210 -3.36 -12.43 -10.76
C ASP A 210 -3.46 -13.88 -10.26
N GLU A 211 -4.52 -14.20 -9.51
CA GLU A 211 -4.74 -15.53 -8.94
C GLU A 211 -4.75 -16.65 -9.99
N GLN A 212 -5.09 -16.35 -11.24
CA GLN A 212 -5.08 -17.33 -12.34
C GLN A 212 -3.67 -17.75 -12.76
N LEU A 213 -2.67 -16.89 -12.50
CA LEU A 213 -1.26 -17.18 -12.77
C LEU A 213 -0.59 -17.94 -11.62
N ILE A 214 -1.19 -17.88 -10.42
CA ILE A 214 -0.70 -18.58 -9.25
C ILE A 214 -1.10 -20.05 -9.34
N ARG A 215 -0.11 -20.93 -9.39
CA ARG A 215 -0.29 -22.37 -9.35
C ARG A 215 -0.65 -22.86 -7.96
N ALA A 216 -1.11 -24.11 -7.89
CA ALA A 216 -1.47 -24.78 -6.64
C ALA A 216 -0.32 -24.90 -5.62
N ASP A 217 0.94 -24.79 -6.06
CA ASP A 217 2.13 -24.79 -5.22
C ASP A 217 2.58 -23.38 -4.79
N SER A 218 1.75 -22.36 -5.01
CA SER A 218 2.04 -20.95 -4.71
C SER A 218 3.23 -20.39 -5.51
N THR A 219 3.45 -20.92 -6.72
CA THR A 219 4.43 -20.39 -7.68
C THR A 219 3.73 -19.87 -8.95
N VAL A 220 4.47 -19.19 -9.81
CA VAL A 220 4.04 -18.84 -11.18
C VAL A 220 4.84 -19.63 -12.22
N PRO A 221 4.26 -19.90 -13.40
CA PRO A 221 5.02 -20.36 -14.56
C PRO A 221 6.17 -19.41 -14.88
N MET A 222 7.39 -19.91 -14.84
CA MET A 222 8.62 -19.16 -15.00
C MET A 222 9.69 -20.01 -15.67
N GLN A 223 10.35 -19.37 -16.62
CA GLN A 223 11.56 -19.86 -17.27
C GLN A 223 12.61 -18.75 -17.14
N VAL A 224 13.84 -19.13 -16.81
CA VAL A 224 14.98 -18.21 -16.78
C VAL A 224 16.01 -18.70 -17.77
N GLU A 225 16.39 -17.82 -18.67
CA GLU A 225 17.39 -18.07 -19.70
C GLU A 225 18.58 -17.13 -19.50
N ILE A 226 19.78 -17.66 -19.69
CA ILE A 226 21.00 -16.88 -19.84
C ILE A 226 21.43 -17.06 -21.30
N GLU A 227 21.35 -15.98 -22.07
CA GLU A 227 21.50 -16.01 -23.53
C GLU A 227 20.51 -16.98 -24.19
N THR A 228 20.97 -18.16 -24.61
CA THR A 228 20.15 -19.20 -25.25
C THR A 228 20.02 -20.45 -24.38
N ALA A 229 20.59 -20.43 -23.17
CA ALA A 229 20.57 -21.56 -22.26
C ALA A 229 19.50 -21.35 -21.19
N THR A 230 18.50 -22.23 -21.15
CA THR A 230 17.56 -22.30 -20.04
C THR A 230 18.27 -22.82 -18.79
N VAL A 231 18.38 -21.98 -17.76
CA VAL A 231 19.00 -22.32 -16.47
C VAL A 231 17.98 -22.68 -15.40
N PHE A 232 16.72 -22.28 -15.60
CA PHE A 232 15.59 -22.64 -14.75
C PHE A 232 14.32 -22.77 -15.59
N ASP A 233 13.54 -23.81 -15.33
CA ASP A 233 12.25 -24.05 -15.97
C ASP A 233 11.34 -24.75 -14.95
N ASN A 234 10.22 -24.12 -14.63
CA ASN A 234 9.17 -24.72 -13.81
C ASN A 234 7.83 -24.85 -14.58
N LEU A 235 7.83 -24.78 -15.91
CA LEU A 235 6.62 -24.80 -16.74
C LEU A 235 5.76 -26.06 -16.50
N THR A 236 6.40 -27.17 -16.11
CA THR A 236 5.71 -28.38 -15.66
C THR A 236 5.48 -28.34 -14.15
N PRO A 237 4.24 -28.43 -13.64
CA PRO A 237 4.00 -28.46 -12.21
C PRO A 237 4.71 -29.66 -11.57
N PRO A 238 5.30 -29.49 -10.37
CA PRO A 238 5.85 -30.63 -9.64
C PRO A 238 4.73 -31.66 -9.39
N PRO A 239 5.03 -32.96 -9.44
CA PRO A 239 4.02 -33.99 -9.18
C PRO A 239 3.37 -33.70 -7.84
N ALA A 240 2.03 -33.71 -7.81
CA ALA A 240 1.26 -33.46 -6.60
C ALA A 240 1.86 -34.28 -5.45
N PRO A 241 2.11 -33.68 -4.27
CA PRO A 241 2.64 -34.42 -3.15
C PRO A 241 1.74 -35.63 -2.92
N ALA A 242 2.32 -36.83 -2.93
CA ALA A 242 1.59 -38.07 -2.81
C ALA A 242 0.57 -37.94 -1.68
N GLU A 243 -0.71 -38.20 -1.97
CA GLU A 243 -1.76 -38.16 -0.96
C GLU A 243 -1.25 -38.92 0.27
N PRO A 244 -1.24 -38.31 1.47
CA PRO A 244 -0.74 -38.99 2.65
C PRO A 244 -1.66 -40.17 2.95
N THR A 245 -1.29 -41.34 2.44
CA THR A 245 -1.99 -42.59 2.69
C THR A 245 -1.75 -42.98 4.14
N GLY A 246 -2.78 -42.83 4.96
CA GLY A 246 -2.76 -43.21 6.37
C GLY A 246 -3.14 -42.07 7.31
N TRP A 247 -3.00 -42.34 8.61
CA TRP A 247 -3.45 -41.53 9.74
C TRP A 247 -3.22 -40.00 9.65
N LYS A 248 -2.23 -39.54 8.88
CA LYS A 248 -2.01 -38.12 8.56
C LYS A 248 -3.17 -37.47 7.78
N ALA A 249 -3.89 -38.19 6.92
CA ALA A 249 -5.11 -37.72 6.26
C ALA A 249 -6.31 -37.55 7.21
N ARG A 250 -6.34 -38.29 8.34
CA ARG A 250 -7.39 -38.12 9.36
C ARG A 250 -7.19 -36.84 10.18
N ILE A 251 -5.94 -36.45 10.44
CA ILE A 251 -5.62 -35.20 11.17
C ILE A 251 -6.00 -33.98 10.32
N TRP A 252 -5.69 -33.99 9.02
CA TRP A 252 -6.06 -32.90 8.11
C TRP A 252 -7.59 -32.73 7.93
N ARG A 253 -8.38 -33.81 7.96
CA ARG A 253 -9.86 -33.71 7.93
C ARG A 253 -10.46 -33.14 9.23
N LEU A 254 -9.78 -33.29 10.37
CA LEU A 254 -10.21 -32.72 11.66
C LEU A 254 -9.90 -31.22 11.75
N ALA A 255 -8.76 -30.78 11.21
CA ALA A 255 -8.42 -29.36 11.12
C ALA A 255 -9.37 -28.57 10.19
N ARG A 256 -9.85 -29.18 9.09
CA ARG A 256 -10.85 -28.54 8.20
C ARG A 256 -12.27 -28.48 8.78
N ARG A 257 -12.64 -29.37 9.71
CA ARG A 257 -13.97 -29.35 10.34
C ARG A 257 -14.09 -28.34 11.49
N THR A 258 -12.99 -27.97 12.12
CA THR A 258 -12.97 -26.95 13.20
C THR A 258 -12.97 -25.52 12.64
N ALA A 259 -12.42 -25.30 11.44
CA ALA A 259 -12.47 -23.98 10.77
C ALA A 259 -13.86 -23.61 10.21
N LEU A 260 -14.80 -24.55 10.07
CA LEU A 260 -16.14 -24.33 9.53
C LEU A 260 -17.27 -24.30 10.58
N SER A 261 -16.98 -24.46 11.88
CA SER A 261 -18.02 -24.53 12.94
C SER A 261 -18.06 -23.37 13.94
N HIS A 262 -17.40 -22.24 13.67
CA HIS A 262 -17.52 -21.02 14.50
C HIS A 262 -18.25 -19.86 13.79
N GLY A 263 -19.15 -20.20 12.86
CA GLY A 263 -19.95 -19.23 12.12
C GLY A 263 -21.38 -19.70 11.81
N ARG A 264 -22.13 -20.22 12.79
CA ARG A 264 -23.62 -20.23 12.77
C ARG A 264 -24.20 -20.80 14.07
N GLU A 265 -24.68 -19.93 14.96
CA GLU A 265 -26.11 -19.87 15.36
C GLU A 265 -26.37 -18.77 16.39
N ARG A 266 -27.31 -17.87 16.05
CA ARG A 266 -27.96 -16.89 16.94
C ARG A 266 -29.29 -17.48 17.45
N ARG A 267 -29.65 -17.13 18.69
CA ARG A 267 -31.02 -16.98 19.27
C ARG A 267 -31.97 -18.19 19.29
N GLN A 268 -32.38 -18.63 20.50
CA GLN A 268 -33.68 -18.31 21.16
C GLN A 268 -33.92 -19.20 22.41
N GLY A 269 -34.50 -18.63 23.46
CA GLY A 269 -35.53 -19.27 24.28
C GLY A 269 -35.13 -19.90 25.62
N GLY A 270 -35.35 -19.16 26.70
CA GLY A 270 -35.34 -19.60 28.09
C GLY A 270 -35.64 -18.43 29.01
#